data_AF-A0A368F2R1-F1
#
_entry.id   AF-A0A368F2R1-F1
#
_cell.length_a   1.000
_cell.length_b   1.000
_cell.length_c   1.000
_cell.angle_alpha   90.00
_cell.angle_beta   90.00
_cell.angle_gamma   90.00
#
_symmetry.space_group_name_H-M   'P 1'
#
loop_
_entity.id
_entity.type
_entity.pdbx_description
1 polymer ?
#
loop_
_entity_poly.entity_id
_entity_poly.type
_entity_poly.pdbx_seq_one_letter_code
_entity_poly.pdbx_strand_id
1 'polypeptide(L)' 'MSLTADPPAGVVPAAGGVLTHNLVNGGAERLIFKVKSSNNTEYRVKPVFGFVEPGAATPLEITRLVSG' A
#
# COMPACT_ATOMS: atom_id res chain seq x y z
N MET A 1 13.09 6.57 12.22
CA MET A 1 12.31 5.61 11.40
C MET A 1 11.89 6.31 10.12
N SER A 2 12.34 5.84 8.96
CA SER A 2 12.07 6.41 7.65
C SER A 2 11.36 5.37 6.78
N LEU A 3 10.05 5.23 6.97
CA LEU A 3 9.19 4.45 6.07
C LEU A 3 8.48 5.41 5.11
N THR A 4 8.63 5.20 3.81
CA THR A 4 7.93 5.99 2.77
C THR A 4 7.09 5.09 1.88
N ALA A 5 6.11 5.68 1.20
CA ALA A 5 5.34 5.02 0.14
C ALA A 5 5.68 5.69 -1.20
N ASP A 6 5.96 4.90 -2.24
CA ASP A 6 6.28 5.39 -3.57
C ASP A 6 5.41 4.71 -4.66
N PRO A 7 4.57 5.45 -5.40
CA PRO A 7 4.28 6.88 -5.21
C PRO A 7 3.58 7.14 -3.86
N PRO A 8 3.61 8.36 -3.30
CA PRO A 8 2.92 8.65 -2.02
C PRO A 8 1.39 8.79 -2.17
N ALA A 9 0.91 8.96 -3.40
CA ALA A 9 -0.51 9.06 -3.74
C ALA A 9 -0.74 8.48 -5.15
N GLY A 10 -1.96 8.06 -5.44
CA GLY A 10 -2.36 7.55 -6.74
C GLY A 10 -3.80 7.92 -7.07
N VAL A 11 -4.10 8.04 -8.36
CA VAL A 11 -5.45 8.29 -8.87
C VAL A 11 -5.86 7.08 -9.71
N VAL A 12 -7.06 6.57 -9.47
CA VAL A 12 -7.61 5.41 -10.17
C VAL A 12 -9.01 5.76 -10.69
N PRO A 13 -9.41 5.30 -11.88
CA PRO A 13 -10.75 5.55 -12.40
C PRO A 13 -11.83 5.01 -11.46
N ALA A 14 -12.97 5.72 -11.38
CA ALA A 14 -14.12 5.26 -10.61
C ALA A 14 -14.66 3.91 -11.11
N ALA A 15 -14.49 3.63 -12.41
CA ALA A 15 -14.82 2.37 -13.07
C ALA A 15 -13.89 1.20 -12.73
N GLY A 16 -12.95 1.37 -11.80
CA GLY A 16 -12.03 0.33 -11.37
C GLY A 16 -10.60 0.51 -11.88
N GLY A 17 -9.68 -0.20 -11.24
CA GLY A 17 -8.25 -0.18 -11.57
C GLY A 17 -7.39 -0.60 -10.38
N VAL A 18 -6.08 -0.65 -10.60
CA VAL A 18 -5.09 -1.07 -9.61
C VAL A 18 -4.02 0.00 -9.45
N LEU A 19 -3.68 0.30 -8.19
CA LEU A 19 -2.54 1.11 -7.81
C LEU A 19 -1.52 0.21 -7.10
N THR A 20 -0.24 0.41 -7.40
CA THR A 20 0.86 -0.23 -6.68
C THR A 20 1.72 0.85 -6.04
N HIS A 21 1.89 0.75 -4.73
CA HIS A 21 2.80 1.58 -3.94
C HIS A 21 3.90 0.71 -3.35
N ASN A 22 5.13 1.19 -3.32
CA ASN A 22 6.23 0.52 -2.64
C ASN A 22 6.43 1.12 -1.26
N LEU A 23 6.26 0.31 -0.21
CA LEU A 23 6.63 0.70 1.15
C LEU A 23 8.14 0.51 1.30
N VAL A 24 8.90 1.60 1.36
CA VAL A 24 10.37 1.61 1.38
C VAL A 24 10.87 1.88 2.80
N ASN A 25 11.62 0.93 3.36
CA ASN A 25 12.26 1.09 4.66
C ASN A 25 13.70 1.59 4.49
N GLY A 26 13.90 2.89 4.64
CA GLY A 26 15.24 3.51 4.63
C GLY A 26 15.98 3.41 5.97
N GLY A 27 15.43 2.70 6.96
CA GLY A 27 16.05 2.49 8.26
C GLY A 27 16.94 1.26 8.33
N ALA A 28 17.60 1.08 9.48
CA ALA A 28 18.47 -0.07 9.77
C ALA A 28 17.75 -1.22 10.50
N GLU A 29 16.49 -1.01 10.91
CA GLU A 29 15.70 -1.99 11.68
C GLU A 29 14.53 -2.52 10.86
N ARG A 30 14.18 -3.79 11.10
CA ARG A 30 13.01 -4.43 10.47
C ARG A 30 11.72 -3.79 10.99
N LEU A 31 10.86 -3.39 10.08
CA LEU A 31 9.56 -2.79 10.42
C LEU A 31 8.42 -3.78 10.19
N ILE A 32 7.38 -3.66 11.02
CA ILE A 32 6.07 -4.27 10.80
C ILE A 32 5.06 -3.17 10.47
N PHE A 33 4.16 -3.43 9.53
CA PHE A 33 3.08 -2.50 9.18
C PHE A 33 1.71 -3.15 9.27
N LYS A 34 0.69 -2.31 9.47
CA LYS A 34 -0.72 -2.65 9.35
C LYS A 34 -1.45 -1.52 8.62
N VAL A 35 -2.12 -1.85 7.53
CA VAL A 35 -2.88 -0.90 6.73
C VAL A 35 -4.33 -0.86 7.21
N LYS A 36 -4.87 0.35 7.36
CA LYS A 36 -6.29 0.60 7.61
C LYS A 36 -6.83 1.38 6.43
N SER A 37 -7.87 0.85 5.76
CA SER A 37 -8.57 1.58 4.71
C SER A 37 -9.80 2.27 5.30
N SER A 38 -10.04 3.52 4.88
CA SER A 38 -11.26 4.27 5.17
C SER A 38 -12.45 3.81 4.33
N ASN A 39 -12.21 3.04 3.26
CA ASN A 39 -13.24 2.52 2.38
C ASN A 39 -12.91 1.07 1.98
N ASN A 40 -13.51 0.13 2.69
CA ASN A 40 -13.41 -1.30 2.36
C ASN A 40 -14.59 -1.78 1.51
N THR A 41 -15.53 -0.91 1.14
CA THR A 41 -16.62 -1.30 0.24
C THR A 41 -16.10 -1.35 -1.19
N GLU A 42 -15.41 -0.29 -1.60
CA GLU A 42 -15.03 -0.06 -2.99
C GLU A 42 -13.53 -0.28 -3.26
N TYR A 43 -12.72 -0.42 -2.21
CA TYR A 43 -11.30 -0.73 -2.35
C TYR A 43 -10.95 -2.05 -1.66
N ARG A 44 -9.96 -2.74 -2.23
CA ARG A 44 -9.28 -3.89 -1.64
C ARG A 44 -7.80 -3.56 -1.54
N VAL A 45 -7.22 -3.81 -0.37
CA VAL A 45 -5.80 -3.54 -0.11
C VAL A 45 -5.09 -4.84 0.22
N LYS A 46 -3.93 -5.07 -0.41
CA LYS A 46 -3.09 -6.25 -0.17
C LYS A 46 -1.60 -5.89 -0.19
N PRO A 47 -0.80 -6.34 0.79
CA PRO A 47 -1.21 -7.01 2.03
C PRO A 47 -1.76 -6.01 3.07
N VAL A 48 -2.59 -6.49 4.02
CA VAL A 48 -3.11 -5.66 5.13
C VAL A 48 -2.10 -5.54 6.28
N PHE A 49 -1.21 -6.51 6.41
CA PHE A 49 -0.12 -6.50 7.38
C PHE A 49 1.10 -7.20 6.78
N GLY A 50 2.29 -6.84 7.23
CA GLY A 50 3.51 -7.44 6.73
C GLY A 50 4.75 -6.82 7.34
N PHE A 51 5.90 -7.25 6.83
CA PHE A 51 7.20 -6.73 7.21
C PHE A 51 7.84 -5.95 6.06
N VAL A 52 8.74 -5.03 6.41
CA VAL A 52 9.67 -4.40 5.47
C VAL A 52 11.07 -4.51 6.05
N GLU A 53 11.93 -5.27 5.39
CA GLU A 53 13.32 -5.45 5.82
C GLU A 53 14.12 -4.15 5.68
N PRO A 54 15.21 -3.95 6.47
CA PRO A 54 16.08 -2.79 6.34
C PRO A 54 16.61 -2.62 4.91
N GLY A 55 16.52 -1.41 4.34
CA GLY A 55 16.98 -1.11 2.99
C GLY A 55 16.15 -1.75 1.86
N ALA A 56 15.03 -2.39 2.19
CA ALA A 56 14.17 -3.06 1.21
C ALA A 56 12.85 -2.30 0.98
N ALA A 57 12.14 -2.74 -0.06
CA ALA A 57 10.80 -2.28 -0.39
C ALA A 57 9.82 -3.47 -0.47
N THR A 58 8.60 -3.26 0.02
CA THR A 58 7.50 -4.23 -0.08
C THR A 58 6.34 -3.61 -0.86
N PRO A 59 5.80 -4.27 -1.90
CA PRO A 59 4.68 -3.73 -2.67
C PRO A 59 3.37 -3.79 -1.86
N LEU A 60 2.57 -2.74 -2.02
CA LEU A 60 1.22 -2.57 -1.52
C LEU A 60 0.30 -2.31 -2.72
N GLU A 61 -0.59 -3.27 -2.99
CA GLU A 61 -1.59 -3.19 -4.04
C GLU A 61 -2.91 -2.65 -3.47
N ILE A 62 -3.47 -1.66 -4.15
CA ILE A 62 -4.78 -1.08 -3.86
C ILE A 62 -5.63 -1.22 -5.12
N THR A 63 -6.67 -2.04 -5.04
CA THR A 63 -7.59 -2.31 -6.15
C THR A 63 -8.91 -1.60 -5.93
N ARG A 64 -9.27 -0.70 -6.84
CA ARG A 64 -10.62 -0.10 -6.93
C ARG A 64 -11.55 -1.08 -7.62
N LEU A 65 -12.64 -1.43 -6.95
CA LEU A 65 -13.71 -2.26 -7.49
C LEU A 65 -14.65 -1.43 -8.37
N VAL A 66 -15.22 -2.08 -9.38
CA VAL A 66 -16.34 -1.52 -10.15
C VAL A 66 -17.53 -1.35 -9.21
N SER A 67 -18.11 -0.15 -9.15
CA SER A 67 -19.46 0.01 -8.62
C SER A 67 -20.42 -0.56 -9.67
N GLY A 68 -21.09 -1.66 -9.34
CA GLY A 68 -22.20 -2.20 -10.14
C GLY A 68 -23.45 -1.34 -10.05
#